data_AF-A0A1E7YXQ6-F1
#
_entry.id   AF-A0A1E7YXQ6-F1
#
_cell.length_a   1.000
_cell.length_b   1.000
_cell.length_c   1.000
_cell.angle_alpha   90.00
_cell.angle_beta   90.00
_cell.angle_gamma   90.00
#
_symmetry.space_group_name_H-M   'P 1'
#
loop_
_entity.id
_entity.type
_entity.pdbx_description
1 polymer ?
#
loop_
_entity_poly.entity_id
_entity_poly.type
_entity_poly.pdbx_seq_one_letter_code
_entity_poly.pdbx_strand_id
1 'polypeptide(L)'
;MLEIIYQDEWLVAVNKPSGWLVHRSWLDRHETVFVMQTVRDQIGQHVFTVHRLGRPTSGVLLMALFSKVARLLSQQFEQHKI
;
A
#
# COMPACT_ATOMS: atom_id res chain seq x y z
N MET A 1 4.46 12.23 -5.72
CA MET A 1 3.02 11.95 -5.71
C MET A 1 2.80 10.64 -6.45
N LEU A 2 1.96 9.74 -5.94
CA LEU A 2 1.61 8.48 -6.61
C LEU A 2 0.27 8.63 -7.31
N GLU A 3 0.11 7.92 -8.42
CA GLU A 3 -1.17 7.84 -9.14
C GLU A 3 -2.17 7.04 -8.29
N ILE A 4 -3.23 7.70 -7.84
CA ILE A 4 -4.39 7.06 -7.21
C ILE A 4 -5.34 6.65 -8.33
N ILE A 5 -5.54 5.35 -8.48
CA ILE A 5 -6.44 4.79 -9.51
C ILE A 5 -7.85 4.54 -8.96
N TYR A 6 -7.99 4.45 -7.63
CA TYR A 6 -9.26 4.31 -6.95
C TYR A 6 -9.15 4.79 -5.49
N GLN A 7 -10.18 5.46 -5.00
CA GLN A 7 -10.33 5.82 -3.59
C GLN A 7 -11.81 5.90 -3.22
N ASP A 8 -12.20 5.23 -2.14
CA ASP A 8 -13.51 5.37 -1.52
C ASP A 8 -13.36 5.63 -0.01
N GLU A 9 -14.44 5.46 0.75
CA GLU A 9 -14.43 5.64 2.21
C GLU A 9 -13.53 4.61 2.93
N TRP A 10 -13.35 3.43 2.38
CA TRP A 10 -12.73 2.28 3.05
C TRP A 10 -11.34 1.93 2.52
N LEU A 11 -11.04 2.26 1.27
CA LEU A 11 -9.93 1.74 0.47
C LEU A 11 -9.25 2.83 -0.36
N VAL A 12 -7.97 2.61 -0.65
CA VAL A 12 -7.24 3.34 -1.70
C VAL A 12 -6.40 2.36 -2.51
N ALA A 13 -6.43 2.49 -3.83
CA ALA A 13 -5.57 1.74 -4.73
C ALA A 13 -4.67 2.73 -5.49
N VAL A 14 -3.38 2.40 -5.55
CA VAL A 14 -2.38 3.20 -6.27
C VAL A 14 -1.60 2.36 -7.26
N ASN A 15 -1.12 3.00 -8.31
CA ASN A 15 -0.15 2.39 -9.22
C ASN A 15 1.26 2.52 -8.62
N LYS A 16 1.77 1.41 -8.05
CA LYS A 16 3.12 1.38 -7.49
C LYS A 16 4.15 1.27 -8.62
N PRO A 17 5.09 2.21 -8.76
CA PRO A 17 6.21 2.07 -9.69
C PRO A 17 7.18 0.96 -9.24
N SER A 18 7.91 0.39 -10.20
CA SER A 18 9.04 -0.49 -9.89
C SER A 18 10.15 0.31 -9.17
N GLY A 19 10.95 -0.37 -8.35
CA GLY A 19 12.02 0.23 -7.54
C GLY A 19 11.58 0.74 -6.17
N TRP A 20 10.27 0.98 -5.96
CA TRP A 20 9.75 1.53 -4.70
C TRP A 20 9.42 0.45 -3.68
N LEU A 21 9.76 0.73 -2.42
CA LEU A 21 9.38 -0.06 -1.26
C LEU A 21 7.98 0.30 -0.76
N VAL A 22 7.20 -0.72 -0.36
CA VAL A 22 5.86 -0.53 0.20
C VAL A 22 5.93 0.13 1.59
N HIS A 23 6.79 -0.40 2.45
CA HIS A 23 7.03 0.06 3.82
C HIS A 23 8.54 0.04 4.14
N ARG A 24 8.94 0.74 5.21
CA ARG A 24 10.32 0.77 5.70
C ARG A 24 10.81 -0.65 5.99
N SER A 25 11.99 -0.98 5.48
CA SER A 25 12.65 -2.26 5.74
C SER A 25 14.07 -2.01 6.23
N TRP A 26 14.54 -2.81 7.17
CA TRP A 26 15.92 -2.78 7.67
C TRP A 26 16.96 -3.05 6.57
N LEU A 27 16.56 -3.70 5.49
CA LEU A 27 17.40 -4.07 4.36
C LEU A 27 17.83 -2.88 3.51
N ASP A 28 17.13 -1.75 3.60
CA ASP A 28 17.41 -0.58 2.76
C ASP A 28 17.37 0.71 3.59
N ARG A 29 18.48 0.99 4.27
CA ARG A 29 18.62 2.12 5.20
C ARG A 29 18.70 3.48 4.51
N HIS A 30 19.00 3.50 3.21
CA HIS A 30 19.16 4.73 2.43
C HIS A 30 17.86 5.13 1.71
N GLU A 31 16.91 4.21 1.57
CA GLU A 31 15.62 4.52 0.98
C GLU A 31 14.82 5.43 1.93
N THR A 32 14.31 6.53 1.39
CA THR A 32 13.54 7.51 2.16
C THR A 32 12.11 7.64 1.63
N VAL A 33 11.83 7.08 0.46
CA VAL A 33 10.53 7.17 -0.19
C VAL A 33 9.84 5.82 -0.16
N PHE A 34 8.66 5.80 0.46
CA PHE A 34 7.86 4.59 0.65
C PHE A 34 6.43 4.85 0.18
N VAL A 35 5.80 3.84 -0.42
CA VAL A 35 4.41 3.96 -0.90
C VAL A 35 3.47 4.32 0.24
N MET A 36 3.53 3.60 1.36
CA MET A 36 2.65 3.84 2.51
C MET A 36 2.74 5.28 3.01
N GLN A 37 3.95 5.80 3.19
CA GLN A 37 4.18 7.18 3.63
C GLN A 37 3.69 8.18 2.58
N THR A 38 4.01 7.94 1.31
CA THR A 38 3.63 8.84 0.20
C THR A 38 2.12 8.94 0.05
N VAL A 39 1.40 7.81 0.12
CA VAL A 39 -0.06 7.81 -0.01
C VAL A 39 -0.71 8.43 1.22
N ARG A 40 -0.27 8.08 2.43
CA ARG A 40 -0.76 8.70 3.67
C ARG A 40 -0.66 10.22 3.61
N ASP A 41 0.51 10.73 3.24
CA ASP A 41 0.79 12.16 3.20
C ASP A 41 0.00 12.83 2.06
N GLN A 42 -0.23 12.14 0.94
CA GLN A 42 -1.02 12.61 -0.21
C GLN A 42 -2.52 12.70 0.07
N ILE A 43 -3.10 11.74 0.80
CA ILE A 43 -4.54 11.74 1.12
C ILE A 43 -4.87 12.36 2.48
N GLY A 44 -3.84 12.70 3.28
CA GLY A 44 -4.01 13.25 4.62
C GLY A 44 -4.60 12.28 5.64
N GLN A 45 -4.53 10.96 5.40
CA GLN A 45 -5.16 9.92 6.21
C GLN A 45 -4.26 8.70 6.34
N HIS A 46 -4.28 8.06 7.52
CA HIS A 46 -3.54 6.82 7.75
C HIS A 46 -4.00 5.70 6.80
N VAL A 47 -3.05 4.94 6.27
CA VAL A 47 -3.31 3.79 5.40
C VAL A 47 -2.72 2.51 5.99
N PHE A 48 -3.35 1.39 5.72
CA PHE A 48 -2.95 0.07 6.20
C PHE A 48 -2.67 -0.83 4.99
N THR A 49 -1.48 -1.42 4.95
CA THR A 49 -1.11 -2.40 3.92
C THR A 49 -1.85 -3.70 4.16
N VAL A 50 -2.49 -4.24 3.12
CA VAL A 50 -3.21 -5.53 3.21
C VAL A 50 -2.53 -6.65 2.42
N HIS A 51 -1.69 -6.28 1.45
CA HIS A 51 -0.73 -7.11 0.74
C HIS A 51 0.53 -6.30 0.43
N ARG A 52 1.53 -6.91 -0.23
CA ARG A 52 2.75 -6.22 -0.67
C ARG A 52 3.13 -6.61 -2.09
N LEU A 53 3.76 -5.67 -2.79
CA LEU A 53 4.51 -5.93 -4.01
C LEU A 53 6.00 -5.85 -3.69
N GLY A 54 6.80 -6.69 -4.35
CA GLY A 54 8.25 -6.64 -4.24
C GLY A 54 8.81 -5.31 -4.75
N ARG A 55 10.05 -4.97 -4.36
CA ARG A 55 10.74 -3.77 -4.87
C ARG A 55 10.77 -3.72 -6.40
N PRO A 56 11.18 -4.79 -7.13
CA PRO A 56 11.23 -4.73 -8.60
C PRO A 56 9.85 -4.83 -9.26
N THR A 57 8.78 -5.10 -8.51
CA THR A 57 7.43 -5.30 -9.05
C THR A 57 6.70 -3.96 -9.14
N SER A 58 6.17 -3.62 -10.31
CA SER A 58 5.19 -2.54 -10.47
C SER A 58 3.76 -3.10 -10.48
N GLY A 59 2.77 -2.23 -10.25
CA GLY A 59 1.36 -2.59 -10.42
C GLY A 59 0.47 -2.05 -9.30
N VAL A 60 -0.76 -2.54 -9.28
CA VAL A 60 -1.79 -2.09 -8.33
C VAL A 60 -1.43 -2.52 -6.91
N LEU A 61 -1.36 -1.55 -6.00
CA LEU A 61 -1.25 -1.79 -4.56
C LEU A 61 -2.52 -1.28 -3.88
N LEU A 62 -3.27 -2.21 -3.28
CA LEU A 62 -4.45 -1.91 -2.47
C LEU A 62 -4.05 -1.68 -1.01
N MET A 63 -4.61 -0.65 -0.41
CA MET A 63 -4.48 -0.35 1.02
C MET A 63 -5.84 -0.02 1.62
N ALA A 64 -6.03 -0.35 2.89
CA ALA A 64 -7.23 -0.01 3.64
C ALA A 64 -7.05 1.34 4.35
N LEU A 65 -8.16 2.04 4.57
CA LEU A 65 -8.22 3.31 5.31
C LEU A 65 -8.59 3.12 6.79
N PHE A 66 -9.01 1.91 7.17
CA PHE A 66 -9.35 1.53 8.55
C PHE A 66 -8.76 0.18 8.92
N SER A 67 -8.37 0.02 10.19
CA SER A 67 -7.75 -1.21 10.72
C SER A 67 -8.66 -2.44 10.61
N LYS A 68 -9.97 -2.27 10.83
CA LYS A 68 -10.96 -3.36 10.68
C LYS A 68 -11.03 -3.87 9.24
N VAL A 69 -11.03 -2.95 8.27
CA VAL A 69 -11.03 -3.27 6.84
C VAL A 69 -9.71 -3.93 6.44
N ALA A 70 -8.59 -3.43 6.96
CA ALA A 70 -7.27 -4.02 6.74
C ALA A 70 -7.22 -5.48 7.15
N ARG A 71 -7.72 -5.80 8.36
CA ARG A 71 -7.81 -7.17 8.87
C ARG A 71 -8.64 -8.08 7.96
N LEU A 72 -9.80 -7.61 7.52
CA LEU A 72 -10.69 -8.40 6.64
C LEU A 72 -10.03 -8.68 5.28
N LEU A 73 -9.39 -7.69 4.68
CA LEU A 73 -8.71 -7.86 3.40
C LEU A 73 -7.48 -8.75 3.50
N SER A 74 -6.65 -8.57 4.54
CA SER A 74 -5.49 -9.44 4.75
C SER A 74 -5.90 -10.91 4.89
N GLN A 75 -7.01 -11.19 5.58
CA GLN A 75 -7.57 -12.54 5.64
C GLN A 75 -8.03 -13.06 4.27
N GLN A 76 -8.60 -12.21 3.42
CA GLN A 76 -9.00 -12.60 2.06
C GLN A 76 -7.81 -12.90 1.15
N PHE A 77 -6.73 -12.10 1.23
CA PHE A 77 -5.47 -12.39 0.54
C PHE A 77 -4.84 -13.70 1.02
N GLU A 78 -4.81 -13.94 2.34
CA GLU A 78 -4.31 -15.18 2.94
C GLU A 78 -5.11 -16.40 2.49
N GLN A 79 -6.43 -16.24 2.32
CA GLN A 79 -7.34 -17.30 1.88
C GLN A 79 -7.42 -17.45 0.35
N HIS A 80 -6.61 -16.72 -0.43
CA HIS A 80 -6.66 -16.71 -1.89
C HIS A 80 -8.05 -16.41 -2.48
N LYS A 81 -8.79 -15.50 -1.83
CA LYS A 81 -10.09 -15.00 -2.31
C LYS A 81 -9.98 -13.69 -3.10
N ILE A 82 -8.75 -13.19 -3.23
CA ILE A 82 -8.32 -12.04 -4.04
C ILE A 82 -7.05 -12.47 -4.76
#